data_AF-A0A8S3HSM7-F1
#
_entry.id   AF-A0A8S3HSM7-F1
#
_cell.length_a   1.000
_cell.length_b   1.000
_cell.length_c   1.000
_cell.angle_alpha   90.00
_cell.angle_beta   90.00
_cell.angle_gamma   90.00
#
_symmetry.space_group_name_H-M   'P 1'
#
loop_
_entity.id
_entity.type
_entity.pdbx_description
1 polymer ?
#
loop_
_entity_poly.entity_id
_entity_poly.type
_entity_poly.pdbx_seq_one_letter_code
_entity_poly.pdbx_strand_id
1 'polypeptide(L)'
;IAADGYQSSIREMARIPTMQWNYDQFGIVATLQLADNIPNNNVAWQRFLPTGPIACLPLSNTHSSLVWTVPKSMHKTLMNLSDEQFVDEVNKAFTSDVYKQNEIISITERLRSCWQQVIPVSSTLLQYPPVIINIQPKSRAAFPLSLLNSNQYVAPRLVLVGDSAHRIHPMAGQGVNMGFGDIVCLMNILEQAVRDGADF
;
A
#
# COMPACT_ATOMS: atom_id res chain seq x y z
N ILE A 1 24.01 -10.89 -1.69
CA ILE A 1 22.63 -10.41 -1.94
C ILE A 1 22.15 -9.69 -0.68
N ALA A 2 21.71 -8.45 -0.78
CA ALA A 2 21.11 -7.68 0.31
C ALA A 2 19.58 -7.67 0.16
N ALA A 3 18.88 -8.09 1.21
CA ALA A 3 17.42 -8.14 1.30
C ALA A 3 16.95 -7.72 2.70
N ASP A 4 17.73 -6.87 3.37
CA ASP A 4 17.58 -6.46 4.78
C ASP A 4 16.62 -5.27 4.96
N GLY A 5 15.82 -4.95 3.95
CA GLY A 5 14.78 -3.94 4.00
C GLY A 5 15.30 -2.49 3.90
N TYR A 6 14.43 -1.53 4.20
CA TYR A 6 14.68 -0.13 3.86
C TYR A 6 15.88 0.52 4.54
N GLN A 7 16.21 0.12 5.77
CA GLN A 7 17.41 0.54 6.49
C GLN A 7 18.54 -0.46 6.22
N SER A 8 18.77 -0.75 4.94
CA SER A 8 19.77 -1.73 4.53
C SER A 8 21.16 -1.30 4.99
N SER A 9 21.68 -2.03 5.97
CA SER A 9 23.04 -1.87 6.50
C SER A 9 24.08 -2.18 5.43
N ILE A 10 23.78 -3.15 4.55
CA ILE A 10 24.66 -3.57 3.47
C ILE A 10 24.76 -2.48 2.40
N ARG A 11 23.63 -1.84 2.04
CA ARG A 11 23.62 -0.70 1.11
C ARG A 11 24.43 0.48 1.65
N GLU A 12 24.28 0.80 2.93
CA GLU A 12 25.03 1.87 3.59
C GLU A 12 26.53 1.56 3.63
N MET A 13 26.92 0.34 4.00
CA MET A 13 28.31 -0.10 4.01
C MET A 13 28.94 -0.07 2.61
N ALA A 14 28.17 -0.44 1.58
CA ALA A 14 28.58 -0.35 0.18
C ALA A 14 28.59 1.09 -0.38
N ARG A 15 28.19 2.08 0.43
CA ARG A 15 28.12 3.51 0.06
C ARG A 15 27.28 3.76 -1.20
N ILE A 16 26.24 2.95 -1.42
CA ILE A 16 25.35 3.11 -2.56
C ILE A 16 24.38 4.27 -2.24
N PRO A 17 24.39 5.35 -3.04
CA PRO A 17 23.53 6.49 -2.77
C PRO A 17 22.07 6.17 -3.08
N THR A 18 21.17 6.78 -2.31
CA THR A 18 19.72 6.68 -2.49
C THR A 18 19.11 8.05 -2.75
N MET A 19 18.10 8.08 -3.61
CA MET A 19 17.16 9.17 -3.70
C MET A 19 16.00 8.86 -2.75
N GLN A 20 15.74 9.76 -1.80
CA GLN A 20 14.65 9.60 -0.85
C GLN A 20 13.74 10.84 -0.89
N TRP A 21 12.44 10.59 -1.02
CA TRP A 21 11.41 11.61 -0.82
C TRP A 21 10.48 11.17 0.30
N ASN A 22 10.36 12.03 1.30
CA ASN A 22 9.41 11.85 2.38
C ASN A 22 8.10 12.55 2.01
N TYR A 23 7.00 11.81 2.00
CA TYR A 23 5.68 12.36 1.65
C TYR A 23 5.02 13.07 2.83
N ASP A 24 5.64 13.08 4.02
CA ASP A 24 5.05 13.54 5.28
C ASP A 24 3.68 12.89 5.57
N GLN A 25 3.56 11.64 5.13
CA GLN A 25 2.38 10.79 5.26
C GLN A 25 2.73 9.49 5.97
N PHE A 26 1.72 8.88 6.57
CA PHE A 26 1.82 7.59 7.25
C PHE A 26 0.77 6.63 6.68
N GLY A 27 1.16 5.37 6.51
CA GLY A 27 0.25 4.27 6.26
C GLY A 27 -0.14 3.65 7.60
N ILE A 28 -1.44 3.67 7.90
CA ILE A 28 -2.02 2.94 9.03
C ILE A 28 -2.60 1.64 8.48
N VAL A 29 -2.27 0.53 9.14
CA VAL A 29 -2.79 -0.80 8.84
C VAL A 29 -3.43 -1.40 10.07
N ALA A 30 -4.46 -2.22 9.86
CA ALA A 30 -5.15 -2.96 10.92
C ALA A 30 -5.90 -4.14 10.29
N THR A 31 -6.15 -5.19 11.06
CA THR A 31 -7.09 -6.25 10.66
C THR A 31 -8.47 -5.88 11.17
N LEU A 32 -9.40 -5.65 10.26
CA LEU A 32 -10.79 -5.27 10.52
C LEU A 32 -11.65 -6.52 10.65
N GLN A 33 -12.53 -6.55 11.65
CA GLN A 33 -13.62 -7.50 11.76
C GLN A 33 -14.88 -6.87 11.18
N LEU A 34 -15.49 -7.57 10.22
CA LEU A 34 -16.69 -7.13 9.53
C LEU A 34 -17.95 -7.72 10.19
N ALA A 35 -19.10 -7.08 9.96
CA ALA A 35 -20.38 -7.61 10.43
C ALA A 35 -20.75 -8.96 9.76
N ASP A 36 -21.36 -9.87 10.51
CA ASP A 36 -21.65 -11.25 10.07
C ASP A 36 -22.63 -11.35 8.87
N ASN A 37 -23.34 -10.28 8.54
CA ASN A 37 -24.38 -10.25 7.50
C ASN A 37 -23.87 -9.82 6.11
N ILE A 38 -22.57 -9.84 5.85
CA ILE A 38 -22.03 -9.45 4.54
C ILE A 38 -22.05 -10.67 3.60
N PRO A 39 -22.86 -10.63 2.52
CA PRO A 39 -22.90 -11.72 1.56
C PRO A 39 -21.61 -11.70 0.74
N ASN A 40 -20.65 -12.51 1.17
CA ASN A 40 -19.37 -12.76 0.51
C ASN A 40 -18.41 -11.55 0.47
N ASN A 41 -17.45 -11.52 1.41
CA ASN A 41 -16.39 -10.52 1.43
C ASN A 41 -15.30 -10.84 0.40
N ASN A 42 -15.53 -10.49 -0.86
CA ASN A 42 -14.62 -10.75 -1.98
C ASN A 42 -14.26 -9.51 -2.81
N VAL A 43 -14.73 -8.32 -2.40
CA VAL A 43 -14.47 -7.05 -3.09
C VAL A 43 -13.47 -6.24 -2.30
N ALA A 44 -12.40 -5.79 -2.96
CA ALA A 44 -11.50 -4.78 -2.42
C ALA A 44 -12.14 -3.39 -2.56
N TRP A 45 -12.27 -2.67 -1.45
CA TRP A 45 -12.81 -1.32 -1.42
C TRP A 45 -11.69 -0.31 -1.35
N GLN A 46 -11.76 0.75 -2.14
CA GLN A 46 -10.84 1.88 -2.05
C GLN A 46 -11.59 3.19 -2.23
N ARG A 47 -11.29 4.17 -1.38
CA ARG A 47 -11.80 5.53 -1.47
C ARG A 47 -10.65 6.52 -1.35
N PHE A 48 -10.68 7.56 -2.17
CA PHE A 48 -9.72 8.66 -2.10
C PHE A 48 -10.31 9.80 -1.27
N LEU A 49 -9.67 10.14 -0.16
CA LEU A 49 -10.02 11.29 0.68
C LEU A 49 -9.02 12.42 0.44
N PRO A 50 -9.37 13.68 0.75
CA PRO A 50 -8.40 14.79 0.72
C PRO A 50 -7.16 14.54 1.59
N THR A 51 -7.30 13.73 2.65
CA THR A 51 -6.21 13.36 3.57
C THR A 51 -5.36 12.18 3.08
N GLY A 52 -5.78 11.49 2.02
CA GLY A 52 -5.12 10.30 1.49
C GLY A 52 -6.10 9.14 1.22
N PRO A 53 -5.69 8.13 0.44
CA PRO A 53 -6.52 6.97 0.16
C PRO A 53 -6.73 6.08 1.40
N ILE A 54 -7.91 5.48 1.48
CA ILE A 54 -8.27 4.42 2.41
C ILE A 54 -8.73 3.19 1.62
N ALA A 55 -8.26 2.01 2.00
CA ALA A 55 -8.60 0.75 1.36
C ALA A 55 -8.93 -0.35 2.39
N CYS A 56 -9.86 -1.22 2.02
CA CYS A 56 -10.27 -2.40 2.78
C CYS A 56 -10.16 -3.62 1.85
N LEU A 57 -9.24 -4.51 2.17
CA LEU A 57 -8.86 -5.64 1.32
C LEU A 57 -9.35 -6.95 1.97
N PRO A 58 -10.17 -7.76 1.28
CA PRO A 58 -10.72 -8.98 1.87
C PRO A 58 -9.60 -9.97 2.22
N LEU A 59 -9.65 -10.50 3.45
CA LEU A 59 -8.77 -11.58 3.91
C LEU A 59 -9.55 -12.90 4.06
N SER A 60 -10.79 -12.80 4.55
CA SER A 60 -11.72 -13.90 4.71
C SER A 60 -13.15 -13.37 4.67
N ASN A 61 -14.15 -14.25 4.82
CA ASN A 61 -15.56 -13.85 4.85
C ASN A 61 -15.88 -12.82 5.96
N THR A 62 -15.11 -12.82 7.05
CA THR A 62 -15.37 -11.99 8.24
C THR A 62 -14.28 -10.96 8.52
N HIS A 63 -13.14 -11.02 7.83
CA HIS A 63 -12.00 -10.14 8.09
C HIS A 63 -11.48 -9.47 6.82
N SER A 64 -10.99 -8.25 6.99
CA SER A 64 -10.31 -7.49 5.93
C SER A 64 -9.08 -6.76 6.47
N SER A 65 -8.11 -6.50 5.61
CA SER A 65 -6.95 -5.66 5.91
C SER A 65 -7.28 -4.20 5.58
N LEU A 66 -7.09 -3.31 6.56
CA LEU A 66 -7.12 -1.87 6.36
C LEU A 66 -5.77 -1.40 5.85
N VAL A 67 -5.79 -0.50 4.85
CA VAL A 67 -4.64 0.34 4.49
C VAL A 67 -5.14 1.77 4.38
N TRP A 68 -4.73 2.64 5.29
CA TRP A 68 -5.17 4.03 5.35
C TRP A 68 -3.98 4.98 5.32
N THR A 69 -3.85 5.73 4.24
CA THR A 69 -2.85 6.80 4.12
C THR A 69 -3.41 8.08 4.73
N VAL A 70 -2.64 8.68 5.64
CA VAL A 70 -3.01 9.90 6.36
C VAL A 70 -1.82 10.85 6.50
N PRO A 71 -2.05 12.16 6.69
CA PRO A 71 -0.97 13.11 6.94
C PRO A 71 -0.33 12.85 8.31
N LYS A 72 0.95 13.24 8.44
CA LYS A 72 1.70 13.11 9.70
C LYS A 72 1.02 13.77 10.90
N SER A 73 0.25 14.85 10.71
CA SER A 73 -0.50 15.49 11.81
C SER A 73 -1.62 14.59 12.36
N MET A 74 -2.26 13.80 11.51
CA MET A 74 -3.44 13.00 11.84
C MET A 74 -3.09 11.61 12.39
N HIS A 75 -1.97 11.02 11.95
CA HIS A 75 -1.64 9.64 12.32
C HIS A 75 -1.52 9.42 13.84
N LYS A 76 -0.92 10.37 14.57
CA LYS A 76 -0.75 10.24 16.03
C LYS A 76 -2.09 10.20 16.75
N THR A 77 -3.03 11.04 16.31
CA THR A 77 -4.38 11.07 16.85
C THR A 77 -5.05 9.73 16.64
N LEU A 78 -5.06 9.22 15.39
CA LEU A 78 -5.68 7.93 15.06
C LEU A 78 -5.04 6.74 15.82
N MET A 79 -3.73 6.74 16.00
CA MET A 79 -3.02 5.67 16.72
C MET A 79 -3.31 5.66 18.23
N ASN A 80 -3.73 6.81 18.79
CA ASN A 80 -4.04 6.96 20.21
C ASN A 80 -5.53 6.78 20.55
N LEU A 81 -6.41 6.63 19.54
CA LEU A 81 -7.83 6.37 19.76
C LEU A 81 -8.04 4.99 20.41
N SER A 82 -9.15 4.84 21.14
CA SER A 82 -9.62 3.50 21.50
C SER A 82 -9.97 2.70 20.25
N ASP A 83 -10.10 1.39 20.38
CA ASP A 83 -10.44 0.52 19.25
C ASP A 83 -11.83 0.86 18.70
N GLU A 84 -12.79 1.17 19.58
CA GLU A 84 -14.16 1.58 19.20
C GLU A 84 -14.15 2.93 18.46
N GLN A 85 -13.44 3.92 19.00
CA GLN A 85 -13.31 5.24 18.35
C GLN A 85 -12.61 5.13 16.99
N PHE A 86 -11.63 4.24 16.86
CA PHE A 86 -10.95 4.01 15.60
C PHE A 86 -11.87 3.36 14.57
N VAL A 87 -12.69 2.38 14.97
CA VAL A 87 -13.72 1.77 14.11
C VAL A 87 -14.70 2.83 13.62
N ASP A 88 -15.15 3.74 14.49
CA ASP A 88 -16.01 4.85 14.10
C ASP A 88 -15.36 5.74 13.03
N GLU A 89 -14.07 6.10 13.20
CA GLU A 89 -13.34 6.90 12.22
C GLU A 89 -13.14 6.18 10.88
N VAL A 90 -12.88 4.86 10.89
CA VAL A 90 -12.79 4.05 9.67
C VAL A 90 -14.14 3.99 8.94
N ASN A 91 -15.23 3.72 9.66
CA ASN A 91 -16.57 3.72 9.09
C ASN A 91 -16.95 5.09 8.52
N LYS A 92 -16.64 6.19 9.24
CA LYS A 92 -16.83 7.56 8.75
C LYS A 92 -16.00 7.82 7.49
N ALA A 93 -14.74 7.39 7.45
CA ALA A 93 -13.88 7.55 6.28
C ALA A 93 -14.44 6.86 5.04
N PHE A 94 -15.07 5.68 5.17
CA PHE A 94 -15.70 4.98 4.06
C PHE A 94 -17.06 5.57 3.64
N THR A 95 -17.87 6.04 4.59
CA THR A 95 -19.30 6.37 4.33
C THR A 95 -19.64 7.85 4.35
N SER A 96 -18.85 8.69 5.02
CA SER A 96 -19.22 10.10 5.26
C SER A 96 -19.16 10.94 3.99
N ASP A 97 -20.19 11.77 3.80
CA ASP A 97 -20.26 12.78 2.74
C ASP A 97 -19.40 14.02 3.04
N VAL A 98 -18.89 14.17 4.27
CA VAL A 98 -18.06 15.31 4.70
C VAL A 98 -16.80 15.46 3.83
N TYR A 99 -16.30 14.36 3.27
CA TYR A 99 -15.14 14.34 2.38
C TYR A 99 -15.48 14.46 0.88
N LYS A 100 -16.74 14.71 0.50
CA LYS A 100 -17.12 14.99 -0.91
C LYS A 100 -16.75 16.40 -1.37
N GLN A 101 -16.56 17.33 -0.44
CA GLN A 101 -16.18 18.70 -0.75
C GLN A 101 -14.65 18.84 -0.72
N ASN A 102 -14.04 18.95 -1.90
CA ASN A 102 -13.06 20.01 -2.26
C ASN A 102 -12.38 19.68 -3.60
N GLU A 103 -12.71 20.48 -4.63
CA GLU A 103 -11.87 20.93 -5.75
C GLU A 103 -11.11 19.95 -6.68
N ILE A 104 -11.27 18.62 -6.57
CA ILE A 104 -10.61 17.65 -7.50
C ILE A 104 -11.49 17.29 -8.71
N ILE A 105 -12.66 17.93 -8.85
CA ILE A 105 -13.64 17.60 -9.91
C ILE A 105 -13.12 17.97 -11.31
N SER A 106 -12.25 18.98 -11.46
CA SER A 106 -11.86 19.46 -12.80
C SER A 106 -10.90 18.53 -13.57
N ILE A 107 -9.97 17.85 -12.88
CA ILE A 107 -9.01 16.94 -13.53
C ILE A 107 -9.65 15.56 -13.77
N THR A 108 -10.57 15.14 -12.91
CA THR A 108 -11.23 13.83 -13.00
C THR A 108 -12.28 13.76 -14.11
N GLU A 109 -12.96 14.86 -14.46
CA GLU A 109 -13.93 14.87 -15.57
C GLU A 109 -13.31 14.56 -16.94
N ARG A 110 -12.09 15.08 -17.23
CA ARG A 110 -11.37 14.81 -18.49
C ARG A 110 -10.83 13.38 -18.59
N LEU A 111 -10.47 12.77 -17.46
CA LEU A 111 -10.06 11.36 -17.45
C LEU A 111 -11.29 10.43 -17.52
N ARG A 112 -12.41 10.81 -16.91
CA ARG A 112 -13.65 10.02 -16.92
C ARG A 112 -14.24 9.84 -18.32
N SER A 113 -14.15 10.84 -19.20
CA SER A 113 -14.65 10.74 -20.58
C SER A 113 -13.87 9.73 -21.44
N CYS A 114 -12.56 9.62 -21.25
CA CYS A 114 -11.76 8.58 -21.90
C CYS A 114 -11.99 7.20 -21.27
N TRP A 115 -12.15 7.13 -19.94
CA TRP A 115 -12.34 5.85 -19.25
C TRP A 115 -13.73 5.22 -19.48
N GLN A 116 -14.78 6.01 -19.65
CA GLN A 116 -16.14 5.51 -19.96
C GLN A 116 -16.28 4.90 -21.36
N GLN A 117 -15.36 5.20 -22.29
CA GLN A 117 -15.36 4.58 -23.62
C GLN A 117 -14.67 3.21 -23.65
N VAL A 118 -13.88 2.87 -22.63
CA VAL A 118 -13.05 1.66 -22.61
C VAL A 118 -13.52 0.66 -21.55
N ILE A 119 -14.20 1.11 -20.49
CA ILE A 119 -14.84 0.25 -19.50
C ILE A 119 -16.35 0.23 -19.77
N PRO A 120 -16.95 -0.91 -20.19
CA PRO A 120 -18.39 -1.01 -20.30
C PRO A 120 -18.99 -0.79 -18.92
N VAL A 121 -19.79 0.27 -18.76
CA VAL A 121 -20.56 0.51 -17.54
C VAL A 121 -21.66 -0.54 -17.50
N SER A 122 -21.31 -1.73 -17.02
CA SER A 122 -22.30 -2.72 -16.60
C SER A 122 -23.00 -2.14 -15.38
N SER A 123 -24.33 -2.18 -15.39
CA SER A 123 -25.21 -1.73 -14.30
C SER A 123 -24.93 -2.56 -13.03
N THR A 124 -23.85 -2.23 -12.34
CA THR A 124 -23.46 -2.90 -11.11
C THR A 124 -24.35 -2.31 -10.03
N LEU A 125 -25.06 -3.17 -9.28
CA LEU A 125 -25.81 -2.77 -8.10
C LEU A 125 -24.91 -1.87 -7.24
N LEU A 126 -25.43 -0.74 -6.74
CA LEU A 126 -24.72 0.09 -5.79
C LEU A 126 -24.42 -0.75 -4.54
N GLN A 127 -23.18 -1.24 -4.46
CA GLN A 127 -22.70 -1.99 -3.31
C GLN A 127 -22.05 -0.98 -2.35
N TYR A 128 -22.42 -1.04 -1.08
CA TYR A 128 -21.84 -0.21 -0.03
C TYR A 128 -20.63 -0.91 0.58
N PRO A 129 -19.62 -0.16 1.04
CA PRO A 129 -18.50 -0.75 1.76
C PRO A 129 -19.01 -1.51 2.99
N PRO A 130 -18.37 -2.63 3.36
CA PRO A 130 -18.77 -3.43 4.51
C PRO A 130 -18.67 -2.62 5.79
N VAL A 131 -19.62 -2.82 6.72
CA VAL A 131 -19.58 -2.21 8.04
C VAL A 131 -18.53 -2.92 8.90
N ILE A 132 -17.64 -2.13 9.47
CA ILE A 132 -16.62 -2.60 10.41
C ILE A 132 -17.21 -2.57 11.81
N ILE A 133 -17.11 -3.68 12.54
CA ILE A 133 -17.62 -3.80 13.91
C ILE A 133 -16.51 -3.78 14.96
N ASN A 134 -15.30 -4.21 14.60
CA ASN A 134 -14.17 -4.25 15.51
C ASN A 134 -12.84 -4.26 14.74
N ILE A 135 -11.73 -4.14 15.47
CA ILE A 135 -10.39 -4.45 14.97
C ILE A 135 -9.79 -5.61 15.77
N GLN A 136 -8.94 -6.40 15.12
CA GLN A 136 -8.20 -7.45 15.81
C GLN A 136 -7.23 -6.80 16.81
N PRO A 137 -7.24 -7.22 18.10
CA PRO A 137 -6.36 -6.63 19.11
C PRO A 137 -4.89 -6.65 18.68
N LYS A 138 -4.19 -5.55 18.92
CA LYS A 138 -2.76 -5.36 18.58
C LYS A 138 -2.42 -5.45 17.07
N SER A 139 -3.41 -5.44 16.17
CA SER A 139 -3.16 -5.43 14.72
C SER A 139 -2.91 -4.02 14.15
N ARG A 140 -3.32 -2.97 14.88
CA ARG A 140 -3.19 -1.58 14.44
C ARG A 140 -1.72 -1.13 14.51
N ALA A 141 -1.17 -0.76 13.35
CA ALA A 141 0.20 -0.27 13.21
C ALA A 141 0.27 0.91 12.24
N ALA A 142 1.32 1.73 12.37
CA ALA A 142 1.59 2.85 11.47
C ALA A 142 3.04 2.82 11.00
N PHE A 143 3.27 3.16 9.73
CA PHE A 143 4.60 3.29 9.15
C PHE A 143 4.71 4.56 8.30
N PRO A 144 5.87 5.23 8.29
CA PRO A 144 6.06 6.40 7.44
C PRO A 144 6.06 6.01 5.97
N LEU A 145 5.38 6.80 5.13
CA LEU A 145 5.40 6.65 3.69
C LEU A 145 6.51 7.48 3.08
N SER A 146 7.40 6.81 2.36
CA SER A 146 8.52 7.44 1.69
C SER A 146 8.76 6.74 0.37
N LEU A 147 9.12 7.51 -0.66
CA LEU A 147 9.77 6.95 -1.83
C LEU A 147 11.26 6.81 -1.53
N LEU A 148 11.81 5.64 -1.86
CA LEU A 148 13.24 5.41 -1.87
C LEU A 148 13.59 4.71 -3.19
N ASN A 149 14.64 5.17 -3.84
CA ASN A 149 15.21 4.47 -4.98
C ASN A 149 16.74 4.49 -4.84
N SER A 150 17.36 3.32 -4.88
CA SER A 150 18.81 3.21 -4.95
C SER A 150 19.26 3.60 -6.36
N ASN A 151 20.28 4.43 -6.47
CA ASN A 151 20.80 4.85 -7.78
C ASN A 151 21.49 3.70 -8.50
N GLN A 152 21.89 2.67 -7.75
CA GLN A 152 22.58 1.48 -8.23
C GLN A 152 22.06 0.26 -7.47
N TYR A 153 21.75 -0.80 -8.20
CA TYR A 153 21.21 -2.05 -7.65
C TYR A 153 22.26 -3.14 -7.50
N VAL A 154 23.39 -3.01 -8.20
CA VAL A 154 24.45 -4.03 -8.27
C VAL A 154 25.81 -3.37 -8.10
N ALA A 155 26.68 -3.96 -7.29
CA ALA A 155 28.10 -3.66 -7.17
C ALA A 155 28.90 -4.99 -7.23
N PRO A 156 30.24 -4.98 -7.34
CA PRO A 156 31.01 -6.22 -7.35
C PRO A 156 30.65 -7.12 -6.16
N ARG A 157 30.17 -8.33 -6.45
CA ARG A 157 29.71 -9.34 -5.46
C ARG A 157 28.56 -8.88 -4.55
N LEU A 158 27.80 -7.87 -4.96
CA LEU A 158 26.66 -7.34 -4.21
C LEU A 158 25.49 -7.02 -5.15
N VAL A 159 24.31 -7.45 -4.78
CA VAL A 159 23.04 -7.04 -5.40
C VAL A 159 22.05 -6.68 -4.31
N LEU A 160 21.31 -5.61 -4.49
CA LEU A 160 20.21 -5.15 -3.64
C LEU A 160 18.88 -5.63 -4.23
N VAL A 161 17.97 -6.16 -3.41
CA VAL A 161 16.63 -6.58 -3.84
C VAL A 161 15.54 -6.10 -2.87
N GLY A 162 14.33 -5.88 -3.39
CA GLY A 162 13.16 -5.45 -2.62
C GLY A 162 13.38 -4.12 -1.90
N ASP A 163 12.88 -4.02 -0.66
CA ASP A 163 12.95 -2.80 0.15
C ASP A 163 14.38 -2.29 0.41
N SER A 164 15.41 -3.14 0.28
CA SER A 164 16.81 -2.69 0.34
C SER A 164 17.21 -1.81 -0.84
N ALA A 165 16.46 -1.89 -1.93
CA ALA A 165 16.80 -1.35 -3.22
C ALA A 165 15.81 -0.25 -3.66
N HIS A 166 14.50 -0.48 -3.49
CA HIS A 166 13.44 0.52 -3.74
C HIS A 166 12.33 0.46 -2.69
N ARG A 167 11.64 1.59 -2.50
CA ARG A 167 10.38 1.70 -1.76
C ARG A 167 9.48 2.66 -2.50
N ILE A 168 8.24 2.25 -2.76
CA ILE A 168 7.28 3.03 -3.51
C ILE A 168 6.04 3.28 -2.65
N HIS A 169 5.30 4.34 -2.96
CA HIS A 169 4.04 4.64 -2.29
C HIS A 169 3.12 3.40 -2.34
N PRO A 170 2.54 2.96 -1.21
CA PRO A 170 1.72 1.76 -1.18
C PRO A 170 0.39 2.01 -1.90
N MET A 171 0.38 1.81 -3.21
CA MET A 171 -0.84 1.57 -3.98
C MET A 171 -0.95 0.04 -4.12
N ALA A 172 -1.87 -0.59 -3.38
CA ALA A 172 -2.27 -1.99 -3.57
C ALA A 172 -1.13 -3.04 -3.69
N GLY A 173 -0.35 -3.26 -2.62
CA GLY A 173 0.60 -4.40 -2.56
C GLY A 173 1.81 -4.31 -3.49
N GLN A 174 2.04 -3.16 -4.12
CA GLN A 174 3.13 -2.94 -5.08
C GLN A 174 4.54 -3.26 -4.54
N GLY A 175 4.83 -3.01 -3.26
CA GLY A 175 6.17 -3.26 -2.69
C GLY A 175 6.57 -4.75 -2.74
N VAL A 176 5.70 -5.64 -2.29
CA VAL A 176 5.95 -7.09 -2.31
C VAL A 176 6.02 -7.62 -3.76
N ASN A 177 5.13 -7.14 -4.63
CA ASN A 177 5.12 -7.54 -6.04
C ASN A 177 6.42 -7.15 -6.76
N MET A 178 6.96 -5.96 -6.49
CA MET A 178 8.26 -5.56 -7.04
C MET A 178 9.41 -6.38 -6.46
N GLY A 179 9.39 -6.67 -5.16
CA GLY A 179 10.39 -7.57 -4.55
C GLY A 179 10.41 -8.97 -5.18
N PHE A 180 9.24 -9.53 -5.53
CA PHE A 180 9.17 -10.79 -6.28
C PHE A 180 9.73 -10.64 -7.70
N GLY A 181 9.45 -9.53 -8.38
CA GLY A 181 10.06 -9.22 -9.68
C GLY A 181 11.59 -9.21 -9.63
N ASP A 182 12.16 -8.58 -8.59
CA ASP A 182 13.62 -8.55 -8.38
C ASP A 182 14.19 -9.97 -8.20
N ILE A 183 13.51 -10.81 -7.41
CA ILE A 183 13.94 -12.19 -7.16
C ILE A 183 13.90 -13.01 -8.46
N VAL A 184 12.82 -12.91 -9.23
CA VAL A 184 12.69 -13.63 -10.51
C VAL A 184 13.78 -13.20 -11.50
N CYS A 185 14.05 -11.90 -11.59
CA CYS A 185 15.12 -11.36 -12.43
C CYS A 185 16.50 -11.90 -11.98
N LEU A 186 16.79 -11.82 -10.68
CA LEU A 186 18.05 -12.29 -10.11
C LEU A 186 18.24 -13.80 -10.32
N MET A 187 17.19 -14.60 -10.12
CA MET A 187 17.23 -16.04 -10.34
C MET A 187 17.59 -16.37 -11.79
N ASN A 188 16.95 -15.71 -12.76
CA ASN A 188 17.25 -15.92 -14.18
C ASN A 188 18.70 -15.58 -14.54
N ILE A 189 19.24 -14.47 -13.99
CA ILE A 189 20.63 -14.05 -14.22
C ILE A 189 21.61 -15.04 -13.61
N LEU A 190 21.37 -15.48 -12.36
CA LEU A 190 22.24 -16.44 -11.67
C LEU A 190 22.21 -17.80 -12.35
N GLU A 191 21.04 -18.28 -12.75
CA GLU A 191 20.92 -19.53 -13.51
C GLU A 191 21.71 -19.47 -14.82
N GLN A 192 21.61 -18.36 -15.56
CA GLN A 192 22.34 -18.19 -16.81
C GLN A 192 23.86 -18.14 -16.55
N ALA A 193 24.30 -17.39 -15.54
CA ALA A 193 25.71 -17.30 -15.18
C ALA A 193 26.31 -18.66 -14.79
N VAL A 194 25.57 -19.46 -14.02
CA VAL A 194 25.97 -20.83 -13.66
C VAL A 194 26.07 -21.73 -14.90
N ARG A 195 25.11 -21.64 -15.83
CA ARG A 195 25.14 -22.41 -17.09
C ARG A 195 26.34 -22.04 -17.97
N ASP A 196 26.66 -20.76 -18.03
CA ASP A 196 27.72 -20.23 -18.88
C ASP A 196 29.11 -20.30 -18.23
N GLY A 197 29.19 -20.72 -16.96
CA GLY A 197 30.44 -20.76 -16.19
C GLY A 197 31.01 -19.37 -15.88
N ALA A 198 30.17 -18.34 -15.86
CA ALA A 198 30.55 -16.98 -15.52
C ALA A 198 30.77 -16.81 -14.00
N ASP A 199 31.64 -15.87 -13.60
CA ASP A 199 31.77 -15.43 -12.20
C ASP A 199 30.57 -14.53 -11.84
N PHE A 200 29.95 -14.77 -10.69
CA PHE A 200 28.75 -14.09 -10.20
C PHE A 200 28.90 -13.65 -8.73
#